data_AF-A0A245ZKZ7-F1
#
_entry.id   AF-A0A245ZKZ7-F1
#
_cell.length_a   1.000
_cell.length_b   1.000
_cell.length_c   1.000
_cell.angle_alpha   90.00
_cell.angle_beta   90.00
_cell.angle_gamma   90.00
#
_symmetry.space_group_name_H-M   'P 1'
#
loop_
_entity.id
_entity.type
_entity.pdbx_description
1 polymer ?
#
loop_
_entity_poly.entity_id
_entity_poly.type
_entity_poly.pdbx_seq_one_letter_code
_entity_poly.pdbx_strand_id
1 'polypeptide(L)'
;MRIPAGTIHGMISGARHHFENGQPVDKHSHLKPHKRLLVHKNASASGLEKALGFANDLFNAFEAKGHRVAMAPPDEEFWGLSADDREAVGQLKERWSAKRLWSPQRPTVVYIGSVAIGLAIVEMSENIAVRYIGGEYIPERDYVPPEAGEIRDSFISIKDIPSGRLRLIAYSPYHSVFWTNQWPEIGSTSLASKIPGLIRAVEDMATELVTRIEEARLRAEIAHKKLLADMEARGRAEDKKRIEQSETDSAAQLEKVIEHWNRAMSIRRFFDAVEAQLAGLPESDAQAARQRLENGRALLHGQDPIEALLTWRTPCEIYTPCFDRMEDG
;
A
#
# COMPACT_ATOMS: atom_id res chain seq x y z
N MET A 1 30.49 -5.44 -28.16
CA MET A 1 30.10 -6.43 -29.19
C MET A 1 29.33 -5.67 -30.26
N ARG A 2 29.67 -5.75 -31.55
CA ARG A 2 29.00 -4.95 -32.60
C ARG A 2 27.77 -5.72 -33.08
N ILE A 3 26.57 -5.30 -32.64
CA ILE A 3 25.30 -5.92 -33.06
C ILE A 3 25.05 -5.52 -34.53
N PRO A 4 24.83 -6.47 -35.46
CA PRO A 4 24.51 -6.16 -36.85
C PRO A 4 23.21 -5.34 -36.97
N ALA A 5 23.18 -4.37 -37.89
CA ALA A 5 21.97 -3.64 -38.21
C ALA A 5 20.85 -4.61 -38.67
N GLY A 6 19.63 -4.43 -38.16
CA GLY A 6 18.49 -5.31 -38.47
C GLY A 6 18.36 -6.55 -37.58
N THR A 7 19.22 -6.72 -36.56
CA THR A 7 19.05 -7.79 -35.57
C THR A 7 17.80 -7.53 -34.73
N ILE A 8 16.93 -8.54 -34.61
CA ILE A 8 15.76 -8.48 -33.71
C ILE A 8 16.22 -8.78 -32.29
N HIS A 9 16.05 -7.80 -31.40
CA HIS A 9 16.38 -7.94 -29.98
C HIS A 9 15.50 -9.03 -29.33
N GLY A 10 16.08 -9.85 -28.44
CA GLY A 10 15.38 -11.00 -27.84
C GLY A 10 14.07 -10.65 -27.13
N MET A 11 14.02 -9.46 -26.51
CA MET A 11 12.81 -8.91 -25.87
C MET A 11 11.68 -8.51 -26.85
N ILE A 12 12.01 -8.29 -28.12
CA ILE A 12 11.07 -7.86 -29.17
C ILE A 12 10.61 -9.06 -30.01
N SER A 13 11.42 -10.11 -30.10
CA SER A 13 11.08 -11.33 -30.82
C SER A 13 9.74 -11.91 -30.33
N GLY A 14 8.81 -12.10 -31.27
CA GLY A 14 7.45 -12.60 -30.99
C GLY A 14 6.51 -11.64 -30.25
N ALA A 15 6.96 -10.43 -29.87
CA ALA A 15 6.13 -9.48 -29.12
C ALA A 15 4.90 -9.04 -29.93
N ARG A 16 5.05 -8.83 -31.26
CA ARG A 16 3.97 -8.42 -32.17
C ARG A 16 2.74 -9.31 -32.04
N HIS A 17 2.94 -10.62 -32.15
CA HIS A 17 1.87 -11.61 -32.07
C HIS A 17 1.08 -11.51 -30.75
N HIS A 18 1.74 -11.26 -29.62
CA HIS A 18 1.07 -11.14 -28.34
C HIS A 18 0.27 -9.84 -28.17
N PHE A 19 0.69 -8.75 -28.81
CA PHE A 19 -0.07 -7.49 -28.81
C PHE A 19 -1.29 -7.55 -29.72
N GLU A 20 -1.17 -8.17 -30.90
CA GLU A 20 -2.26 -8.31 -31.87
C GLU A 20 -3.35 -9.27 -31.37
N ASN A 21 -2.97 -10.35 -30.68
CA ASN A 21 -3.90 -11.33 -30.10
C ASN A 21 -4.23 -11.01 -28.63
N GLY A 22 -4.42 -9.73 -28.34
CA GLY A 22 -4.77 -9.22 -27.01
C GLY A 22 -6.27 -9.24 -26.71
N GLN A 23 -6.65 -8.54 -25.64
CA GLN A 23 -8.05 -8.26 -25.34
C GLN A 23 -8.69 -7.43 -26.46
N PRO A 24 -9.97 -7.65 -26.80
CA PRO A 24 -10.71 -6.77 -27.70
C PRO A 24 -10.68 -5.34 -27.19
N VAL A 25 -10.32 -4.41 -28.07
CA VAL A 25 -10.31 -2.96 -27.80
C VAL A 25 -10.97 -2.23 -28.97
N ASP A 26 -11.48 -1.03 -28.70
CA ASP A 26 -12.07 -0.19 -29.74
C ASP A 26 -11.00 0.14 -30.80
N LYS A 27 -11.40 0.35 -32.05
CA LYS A 27 -10.50 0.60 -33.20
C LYS A 27 -9.45 1.69 -32.97
N HIS A 28 -9.80 2.71 -32.18
CA HIS A 28 -8.95 3.85 -31.85
C HIS A 28 -8.41 3.80 -30.41
N SER A 29 -8.13 2.60 -29.88
CA SER A 29 -7.56 2.40 -28.55
C SER A 29 -6.19 1.69 -28.63
N HIS A 30 -5.38 1.85 -27.59
CA HIS A 30 -4.15 1.07 -27.44
C HIS A 30 -4.46 -0.41 -27.19
N LEU A 31 -3.64 -1.28 -27.78
CA LEU A 31 -3.71 -2.73 -27.63
C LEU A 31 -3.42 -3.16 -26.18
N LYS A 32 -4.08 -4.23 -25.74
CA LYS A 32 -3.93 -4.80 -24.39
C LYS A 32 -3.60 -6.29 -24.47
N PRO A 33 -2.32 -6.69 -24.43
CA PRO A 33 -1.95 -8.10 -24.55
C PRO A 33 -2.41 -8.90 -23.32
N HIS A 34 -2.72 -10.19 -23.53
CA HIS A 34 -2.99 -11.12 -22.42
C HIS A 34 -1.70 -11.48 -21.65
N LYS A 35 -0.58 -11.56 -22.37
CA LYS A 35 0.72 -11.89 -21.78
C LYS A 35 1.23 -10.73 -20.93
N ARG A 36 1.52 -11.04 -19.67
CA ARG A 36 1.96 -10.04 -18.67
C ARG A 36 3.46 -9.74 -18.70
N LEU A 37 4.27 -10.65 -19.23
CA LEU A 37 5.72 -10.50 -19.38
C LEU A 37 6.05 -10.10 -20.82
N LEU A 38 5.93 -8.81 -21.10
CA LEU A 38 6.26 -8.19 -22.37
C LEU A 38 6.94 -6.85 -22.12
N VAL A 39 7.61 -6.32 -23.15
CA VAL A 39 8.14 -4.96 -23.15
C VAL A 39 7.05 -3.96 -22.76
N HIS A 40 7.39 -2.99 -21.90
CA HIS A 40 6.47 -1.91 -21.52
C HIS A 40 6.23 -0.98 -22.71
N LYS A 41 5.19 -1.30 -23.48
CA LYS A 41 4.83 -0.57 -24.68
C LYS A 41 3.32 -0.44 -24.80
N ASN A 42 2.88 0.78 -25.12
CA ASN A 42 1.49 1.12 -25.37
C ASN A 42 1.38 1.65 -26.80
N ALA A 43 0.68 0.93 -27.66
CA ALA A 43 0.42 1.36 -29.04
C ALA A 43 -0.91 0.79 -29.54
N SER A 44 -1.56 1.52 -30.41
CA SER A 44 -2.66 1.10 -31.27
C SER A 44 -2.21 0.05 -32.29
N ALA A 45 -3.17 -0.51 -33.02
CA ALA A 45 -2.87 -1.46 -34.11
C ALA A 45 -1.98 -0.82 -35.20
N SER A 46 -2.25 0.43 -35.57
CA SER A 46 -1.45 1.17 -36.58
C SER A 46 -0.09 1.61 -36.05
N GLY A 47 0.01 1.98 -34.77
CA GLY A 47 1.26 2.40 -34.14
C GLY A 47 2.19 1.26 -33.72
N LEU A 48 1.71 0.01 -33.75
CA LEU A 48 2.41 -1.16 -33.22
C LEU A 48 3.80 -1.38 -33.85
N GLU A 49 3.87 -1.35 -35.18
CA GLU A 49 5.09 -1.61 -35.93
C GLU A 49 6.15 -0.55 -35.64
N LYS A 50 5.77 0.73 -35.69
CA LYS A 50 6.65 1.87 -35.35
C LYS A 50 7.19 1.76 -33.92
N ALA A 51 6.32 1.43 -32.96
CA ALA A 51 6.72 1.32 -31.55
C ALA A 51 7.68 0.14 -31.30
N LEU A 52 7.43 -1.02 -31.92
CA LEU A 52 8.31 -2.19 -31.81
C LEU A 52 9.65 -1.96 -32.53
N GLY A 53 9.63 -1.32 -33.70
CA GLY A 53 10.84 -0.93 -34.42
C GLY A 53 11.72 0.02 -33.61
N PHE A 54 11.12 1.07 -33.05
CA PHE A 54 11.84 1.99 -32.16
C PHE A 54 12.40 1.27 -30.91
N ALA A 55 11.61 0.41 -30.27
CA ALA A 55 12.07 -0.37 -29.12
C ALA A 55 13.27 -1.28 -29.46
N ASN A 56 13.21 -1.94 -30.62
CA ASN A 56 14.29 -2.79 -31.12
C ASN A 56 15.59 -2.01 -31.28
N ASP A 57 15.53 -0.88 -31.98
CA ASP A 57 16.71 -0.06 -32.26
C ASP A 57 17.29 0.54 -30.98
N LEU A 58 16.42 1.02 -30.07
CA LEU A 58 16.82 1.55 -28.78
C LEU A 58 17.53 0.49 -27.92
N PHE A 59 16.97 -0.71 -27.81
CA PHE A 59 17.52 -1.76 -26.96
C PHE A 59 18.86 -2.29 -27.50
N ASN A 60 18.93 -2.54 -28.81
CA ASN A 60 20.20 -2.91 -29.46
C ASN A 60 21.26 -1.81 -29.27
N ALA A 61 20.88 -0.54 -29.31
CA ALA A 61 21.82 0.56 -29.13
C ALA A 61 22.33 0.67 -27.67
N PHE A 62 21.48 0.37 -26.67
CA PHE A 62 21.94 0.20 -25.27
C PHE A 62 22.90 -0.98 -25.12
N GLU A 63 22.56 -2.15 -25.66
CA GLU A 63 23.42 -3.34 -25.56
C GLU A 63 24.73 -3.17 -26.32
N ALA A 64 24.74 -2.46 -27.45
CA ALA A 64 25.96 -2.13 -28.18
C ALA A 64 26.92 -1.25 -27.35
N LYS A 65 26.40 -0.42 -26.44
CA LYS A 65 27.18 0.33 -25.45
C LYS A 65 27.56 -0.48 -24.21
N GLY A 66 27.08 -1.72 -24.08
CA GLY A 66 27.34 -2.60 -22.93
C GLY A 66 26.29 -2.52 -21.82
N HIS A 67 25.17 -1.82 -22.04
CA HIS A 67 24.07 -1.74 -21.07
C HIS A 67 23.08 -2.87 -21.31
N ARG A 68 22.83 -3.69 -20.30
CA ARG A 68 21.91 -4.84 -20.41
C ARG A 68 20.47 -4.37 -20.38
N VAL A 69 19.65 -4.78 -21.35
CA VAL A 69 18.20 -4.54 -21.37
C VAL A 69 17.44 -5.82 -21.06
N ALA A 70 16.58 -5.81 -20.06
CA ALA A 70 15.83 -7.00 -19.64
C ALA A 70 14.50 -6.65 -18.96
N MET A 71 13.67 -7.66 -18.70
CA MET A 71 12.64 -7.55 -17.68
C MET A 71 13.30 -7.66 -16.31
N ALA A 72 13.06 -6.71 -15.42
CA ALA A 72 13.62 -6.71 -14.06
C ALA A 72 13.33 -8.04 -13.36
N PRO A 73 14.30 -8.78 -12.78
CA PRO A 73 14.14 -10.10 -12.19
C PRO A 73 13.13 -10.09 -11.02
N PRO A 74 12.50 -11.23 -10.68
CA PRO A 74 11.37 -11.27 -9.75
C PRO A 74 11.75 -10.98 -8.29
N ASP A 75 13.03 -11.11 -7.96
CA ASP A 75 13.64 -10.80 -6.67
C ASP A 75 13.94 -9.30 -6.49
N GLU A 76 14.03 -8.53 -7.58
CA GLU A 76 14.15 -7.08 -7.52
C GLU A 76 12.75 -6.47 -7.31
N GLU A 77 12.54 -5.81 -6.16
CA GLU A 77 11.28 -5.14 -5.78
C GLU A 77 11.05 -3.83 -6.57
N PHE A 78 11.01 -3.94 -7.90
CA PHE A 78 10.87 -2.83 -8.81
C PHE A 78 9.42 -2.55 -9.17
N TRP A 79 9.09 -1.25 -9.18
CA TRP A 79 7.75 -0.78 -9.46
C TRP A 79 7.58 -0.47 -10.94
N GLY A 80 6.38 -0.76 -11.45
CA GLY A 80 5.97 -0.37 -12.79
C GLY A 80 5.53 1.09 -12.85
N LEU A 81 5.70 1.73 -14.00
CA LEU A 81 5.12 3.03 -14.27
C LEU A 81 3.65 2.90 -14.71
N SER A 82 2.77 3.75 -14.18
CA SER A 82 1.46 3.98 -14.79
C SER A 82 1.59 5.15 -15.78
N ALA A 83 1.82 4.84 -17.05
CA ALA A 83 2.01 5.87 -18.06
C ALA A 83 0.73 6.67 -18.35
N ASP A 84 0.92 7.91 -18.77
CA ASP A 84 -0.10 8.78 -19.36
C ASP A 84 0.21 8.92 -20.86
N ASP A 85 -0.75 8.58 -21.70
CA ASP A 85 -0.65 8.65 -23.16
C ASP A 85 -0.91 10.06 -23.70
N ARG A 86 -1.55 10.94 -22.95
CA ARG A 86 -1.98 12.24 -23.51
C ARG A 86 -0.80 13.12 -23.88
N GLU A 87 -0.87 13.74 -25.05
CA GLU A 87 0.16 14.67 -25.51
C GLU A 87 0.30 15.90 -24.61
N ALA A 88 -0.83 16.48 -24.18
CA ALA A 88 -0.87 17.62 -23.29
C ALA A 88 -1.22 17.18 -21.85
N VAL A 89 -0.31 17.42 -20.91
CA VAL A 89 -0.52 17.16 -19.48
C VAL A 89 -1.56 18.16 -18.94
N GLY A 90 -2.57 17.66 -18.21
CA GLY A 90 -3.54 18.51 -17.49
C GLY A 90 -4.90 18.70 -18.15
N GLN A 91 -5.17 18.09 -19.31
CA GLN A 91 -6.53 18.08 -19.88
C GLN A 91 -7.49 17.24 -19.03
N LEU A 92 -8.78 17.61 -19.02
CA LEU A 92 -9.81 16.89 -18.27
C LEU A 92 -9.95 15.49 -18.86
N LYS A 93 -9.68 14.44 -18.06
CA LYS A 93 -9.93 13.07 -18.49
C LYS A 93 -11.43 12.86 -18.56
N GLU A 94 -11.96 12.44 -19.71
CA GLU A 94 -13.35 11.99 -19.77
C GLU A 94 -13.54 10.87 -18.73
N ARG A 95 -14.46 11.07 -17.78
CA ARG A 95 -14.65 10.21 -16.60
C ARG A 95 -14.89 8.75 -16.98
N TRP A 96 -15.45 8.51 -18.17
CA TRP A 96 -15.75 7.19 -18.74
C TRP A 96 -14.64 6.61 -19.63
N SER A 97 -13.68 7.44 -20.05
CA SER A 97 -12.50 7.02 -20.84
C SER A 97 -11.25 6.82 -19.99
N ALA A 98 -11.42 6.63 -18.68
CA ALA A 98 -10.38 6.17 -17.78
C ALA A 98 -9.97 4.69 -18.01
N LYS A 99 -9.89 4.25 -19.28
CA LYS A 99 -9.27 2.98 -19.63
C LYS A 99 -7.80 3.08 -19.23
N ARG A 100 -7.42 2.35 -18.16
CA ARG A 100 -6.01 2.22 -17.79
C ARG A 100 -5.26 1.62 -18.97
N LEU A 101 -4.16 2.28 -19.34
CA LEU A 101 -3.15 1.73 -20.21
C LEU A 101 -2.68 0.39 -19.64
N TRP A 102 -2.41 -0.56 -20.54
CA TRP A 102 -1.77 -1.80 -20.13
C TRP A 102 -0.37 -1.51 -19.59
N SER A 103 0.04 -2.23 -18.56
CA SER A 103 1.40 -2.20 -18.00
C SER A 103 1.87 -3.64 -17.79
N PRO A 104 3.17 -3.93 -17.98
CA PRO A 104 3.70 -5.26 -17.74
C PRO A 104 3.76 -5.56 -16.25
N GLN A 105 3.70 -6.85 -15.91
CA GLN A 105 3.83 -7.29 -14.52
C GLN A 105 5.22 -7.02 -13.93
N ARG A 106 6.25 -6.98 -14.78
CA ARG A 106 7.62 -6.64 -14.41
C ARG A 106 8.09 -5.50 -15.31
N PRO A 107 8.76 -4.46 -14.78
CA PRO A 107 9.19 -3.36 -15.61
C PRO A 107 10.26 -3.81 -16.61
N THR A 108 10.23 -3.24 -17.81
CA THR A 108 11.37 -3.30 -18.72
C THR A 108 12.42 -2.34 -18.21
N VAL A 109 13.62 -2.82 -17.96
CA VAL A 109 14.71 -2.03 -17.38
C VAL A 109 15.96 -2.11 -18.25
N VAL A 110 16.73 -1.04 -18.21
CA VAL A 110 18.12 -1.01 -18.66
C VAL A 110 19.03 -0.87 -17.44
N TYR A 111 20.02 -1.74 -17.34
CA TYR A 111 21.04 -1.69 -16.29
C TYR A 111 22.22 -0.86 -16.77
N ILE A 112 22.49 0.22 -16.06
CA ILE A 112 23.65 1.10 -16.28
C ILE A 112 24.50 1.05 -15.02
N GLY A 113 25.66 0.38 -15.10
CA GLY A 113 26.46 0.10 -13.91
C GLY A 113 25.69 -0.75 -12.90
N SER A 114 25.48 -0.23 -11.69
CA SER A 114 24.78 -0.91 -10.60
C SER A 114 23.30 -0.52 -10.45
N VAL A 115 22.78 0.37 -11.32
CA VAL A 115 21.40 0.87 -11.22
C VAL A 115 20.55 0.43 -12.39
N ALA A 116 19.28 0.18 -12.10
CA ALA A 116 18.26 -0.09 -13.09
C ALA A 116 17.45 1.17 -13.38
N ILE A 117 17.20 1.42 -14.67
CA ILE A 117 16.27 2.46 -15.14
C ILE A 117 15.11 1.78 -15.85
N GLY A 118 13.89 2.05 -15.40
CA GLY A 118 12.68 1.60 -16.07
C GLY A 118 12.46 2.36 -17.38
N LEU A 119 12.08 1.64 -18.44
CA LEU A 119 11.76 2.18 -19.75
C LEU A 119 10.32 1.85 -20.12
N ALA A 120 9.58 2.84 -20.61
CA ALA A 120 8.26 2.67 -21.19
C ALA A 120 8.16 3.43 -22.51
N ILE A 121 7.55 2.82 -23.53
CA ILE A 121 7.34 3.43 -24.85
C ILE A 121 5.84 3.58 -25.07
N VAL A 122 5.38 4.81 -25.24
CA VAL A 122 3.95 5.11 -25.31
C VAL A 122 3.65 5.84 -26.60
N GLU A 123 2.77 5.30 -27.43
CA GLU A 123 2.11 6.08 -28.47
C GLU A 123 1.17 7.07 -27.80
N MET A 124 1.41 8.35 -28.04
CA MET A 124 0.64 9.41 -27.43
C MET A 124 -0.75 9.51 -28.04
N SER A 125 -1.68 10.09 -27.30
CA SER A 125 -3.03 10.38 -27.74
C SER A 125 -3.27 11.87 -27.90
N GLU A 126 -3.96 12.21 -28.99
CA GLU A 126 -4.48 13.54 -29.26
C GLU A 126 -5.96 13.61 -28.85
N ASN A 127 -6.33 14.70 -28.21
CA ASN A 127 -7.70 14.97 -27.82
C ASN A 127 -8.44 15.61 -29.00
N ILE A 128 -9.21 14.82 -29.74
CA ILE A 128 -9.87 15.26 -30.98
C ILE A 128 -11.39 15.10 -30.91
N ALA A 129 -12.09 15.98 -31.64
CA ALA A 129 -13.52 15.85 -31.85
C ALA A 129 -13.79 14.64 -32.75
N VAL A 130 -14.65 13.75 -32.26
CA VAL A 130 -15.12 12.57 -32.95
C VAL A 130 -16.63 12.59 -33.06
N ARG A 131 -17.14 12.17 -34.20
CA ARG A 131 -18.55 11.90 -34.41
C ARG A 131 -18.83 10.43 -34.16
N TYR A 132 -19.79 10.16 -33.29
CA TYR A 132 -20.32 8.82 -33.11
C TYR A 132 -21.43 8.56 -34.13
N ILE A 133 -21.31 7.47 -34.91
CA ILE A 133 -22.31 7.04 -35.89
C ILE A 133 -22.43 5.53 -35.83
N GLY A 134 -23.61 5.02 -35.47
CA GLY A 134 -23.95 3.60 -35.61
C GLY A 134 -23.02 2.61 -34.88
N GLY A 135 -22.37 3.02 -33.77
CA GLY A 135 -21.42 2.17 -33.04
C GLY A 135 -19.95 2.55 -33.22
N GLU A 136 -19.63 3.38 -34.20
CA GLU A 136 -18.25 3.77 -34.51
C GLU A 136 -17.97 5.23 -34.18
N TYR A 137 -16.72 5.51 -33.82
CA TYR A 137 -16.21 6.88 -33.65
C TYR A 137 -15.35 7.23 -34.86
N ILE A 138 -15.75 8.28 -35.57
CA ILE A 138 -15.05 8.80 -36.74
C ILE A 138 -14.50 10.18 -36.37
N PRO A 139 -13.22 10.48 -36.61
CA PRO A 139 -12.73 11.85 -36.44
C PRO A 139 -13.60 12.84 -37.21
N GLU A 140 -13.98 13.97 -36.61
CA GLU A 140 -14.89 14.95 -37.25
C GLU A 140 -14.32 15.46 -38.58
N ARG A 141 -12.98 15.52 -38.71
CA ARG A 141 -12.27 15.87 -39.95
C ARG A 141 -12.50 14.88 -41.10
N ASP A 142 -12.82 13.62 -40.78
CA ASP A 142 -12.99 12.52 -41.73
C ASP A 142 -14.49 12.21 -41.98
N TYR A 143 -15.39 12.96 -41.32
CA TYR A 143 -16.83 12.77 -41.48
C TYR A 143 -17.33 13.32 -42.82
N VAL A 144 -17.99 12.46 -43.59
CA VAL A 144 -18.71 12.83 -44.81
C VAL A 144 -20.20 12.82 -44.51
N PRO A 145 -20.92 13.95 -44.69
CA PRO A 145 -22.37 14.00 -44.52
C PRO A 145 -23.08 13.02 -45.46
N PRO A 146 -24.13 12.32 -45.00
CA PRO A 146 -24.90 11.44 -45.86
C PRO A 146 -25.68 12.23 -46.93
N GLU A 147 -26.13 11.52 -47.98
CA GLU A 147 -26.94 12.11 -49.05
C GLU A 147 -28.28 12.67 -48.50
N ALA A 148 -28.82 13.67 -49.21
CA ALA A 148 -29.99 14.41 -48.75
C ALA A 148 -31.20 13.49 -48.46
N GLY A 149 -31.61 13.45 -47.19
CA GLY A 149 -32.79 12.70 -46.73
C GLY A 149 -32.48 11.56 -45.75
N GLU A 150 -31.22 11.14 -45.60
CA GLU A 150 -30.85 10.12 -44.62
C GLU A 150 -30.61 10.75 -43.22
N ILE A 151 -31.48 10.44 -42.27
CA ILE A 151 -31.32 10.86 -40.87
C ILE A 151 -30.53 9.77 -40.13
N ARG A 152 -29.32 10.09 -39.68
CA ARG A 152 -28.53 9.24 -38.78
C ARG A 152 -28.38 9.91 -37.43
N ASP A 153 -28.73 9.21 -36.36
CA ASP A 153 -28.44 9.63 -35.00
C ASP A 153 -26.91 9.70 -34.83
N SER A 154 -26.42 10.93 -34.68
CA SER A 154 -25.00 11.20 -34.45
C SER A 154 -24.84 12.28 -33.39
N PHE A 155 -23.76 12.16 -32.62
CA PHE A 155 -23.34 13.19 -31.69
C PHE A 155 -21.84 13.38 -31.77
N ILE A 156 -21.40 14.60 -31.50
CA ILE A 156 -19.99 14.93 -31.40
C ILE A 156 -19.57 14.74 -29.95
N SER A 157 -18.47 14.02 -29.75
CA SER A 157 -17.78 13.91 -28.47
C SER A 157 -16.31 14.22 -28.64
N ILE A 158 -15.60 14.45 -27.55
CA ILE A 158 -14.15 14.63 -27.53
C ILE A 158 -13.55 13.33 -27.02
N LYS A 159 -12.58 12.76 -27.75
CA LYS A 159 -11.89 11.53 -27.35
C LYS A 159 -10.39 11.63 -27.52
N ASP A 160 -9.68 10.93 -26.64
CA ASP A 160 -8.25 10.69 -26.75
C ASP A 160 -8.01 9.57 -27.78
N ILE A 161 -7.44 9.91 -28.93
CA ILE A 161 -7.15 8.98 -30.03
C ILE A 161 -5.63 8.86 -30.21
N PRO A 162 -5.07 7.63 -30.32
CA PRO A 162 -3.65 7.43 -30.61
C PRO A 162 -3.20 8.17 -31.87
N SER A 163 -2.16 9.00 -31.75
CA SER A 163 -1.72 9.93 -32.80
C SER A 163 -0.60 9.37 -33.69
N GLY A 164 -0.11 8.16 -33.41
CA GLY A 164 1.08 7.59 -34.05
C GLY A 164 2.42 8.20 -33.59
N ARG A 165 2.40 9.26 -32.77
CA ARG A 165 3.61 9.87 -32.21
C ARG A 165 4.03 9.14 -30.94
N LEU A 166 5.30 8.82 -30.82
CA LEU A 166 5.83 8.07 -29.69
C LEU A 166 6.39 8.97 -28.59
N ARG A 167 6.40 8.48 -27.36
CA ARG A 167 7.06 9.06 -26.19
C ARG A 167 7.87 7.97 -25.51
N LEU A 168 9.17 8.21 -25.34
CA LEU A 168 9.98 7.40 -24.43
C LEU A 168 9.86 7.98 -23.02
N ILE A 169 9.62 7.13 -22.04
CA ILE A 169 9.64 7.47 -20.63
C ILE A 169 10.71 6.65 -19.94
N ALA A 170 11.67 7.32 -19.30
CA ALA A 170 12.62 6.71 -18.38
C ALA A 170 12.21 7.06 -16.95
N TYR A 171 12.24 6.10 -16.05
CA TYR A 171 11.81 6.32 -14.67
C TYR A 171 12.63 5.48 -13.69
N SER A 172 12.60 5.89 -12.42
CA SER A 172 13.21 5.14 -11.33
C SER A 172 12.27 4.00 -10.93
N PRO A 173 12.71 2.73 -11.03
CA PRO A 173 11.89 1.61 -10.58
C PRO A 173 11.94 1.40 -9.05
N TYR A 174 12.76 2.16 -8.32
CA TYR A 174 12.96 2.02 -6.88
C TYR A 174 11.87 2.74 -6.08
N HIS A 175 11.26 2.03 -5.11
CA HIS A 175 10.19 2.57 -4.27
C HIS A 175 10.59 3.82 -3.47
N SER A 176 11.87 3.95 -3.15
CA SER A 176 12.41 5.01 -2.30
C SER A 176 12.71 6.32 -3.06
N VAL A 177 12.78 6.27 -4.39
CA VAL A 177 13.13 7.41 -5.23
C VAL A 177 12.15 7.53 -6.38
N PHE A 178 11.24 8.50 -6.27
CA PHE A 178 10.33 8.81 -7.37
C PHE A 178 11.00 9.77 -8.35
N TRP A 179 11.16 9.33 -9.60
CA TRP A 179 11.81 10.10 -10.64
C TRP A 179 11.35 9.63 -12.02
N THR A 180 11.13 10.56 -12.96
CA THR A 180 10.67 10.26 -14.32
C THR A 180 11.08 11.38 -15.29
N ASN A 181 11.63 10.99 -16.44
CA ASN A 181 11.88 11.87 -17.58
C ASN A 181 11.20 11.34 -18.84
N GLN A 182 10.79 12.25 -19.73
CA GLN A 182 10.00 11.92 -20.92
C GLN A 182 10.54 12.64 -22.15
N TRP A 183 10.59 11.92 -23.27
CA TRP A 183 10.95 12.47 -24.58
C TRP A 183 9.83 12.17 -25.58
N PRO A 184 8.91 13.11 -25.81
CA PRO A 184 7.89 12.98 -26.84
C PRO A 184 8.46 13.26 -28.24
N GLU A 185 7.89 12.62 -29.27
CA GLU A 185 8.02 13.06 -30.65
C GLU A 185 7.29 14.38 -30.85
N ILE A 186 7.99 15.36 -31.43
CA ILE A 186 7.45 16.70 -31.69
C ILE A 186 7.59 16.97 -33.19
N GLY A 187 6.47 17.29 -33.84
CA GLY A 187 6.42 17.53 -35.28
C GLY A 187 6.86 16.31 -36.09
N SER A 188 7.72 16.52 -37.09
CA SER A 188 8.24 15.48 -37.98
C SER A 188 9.48 14.75 -37.44
N THR A 189 9.99 15.11 -36.27
CA THR A 189 11.24 14.54 -35.76
C THR A 189 10.98 13.21 -35.05
N SER A 190 11.47 12.12 -35.63
CA SER A 190 11.33 10.78 -35.06
C SER A 190 12.23 10.56 -33.84
N LEU A 191 11.77 9.78 -32.86
CA LEU A 191 12.59 9.38 -31.71
C LEU A 191 13.78 8.51 -32.13
N ALA A 192 13.63 7.71 -33.20
CA ALA A 192 14.70 6.86 -33.73
C ALA A 192 15.96 7.67 -34.09
N SER A 193 15.79 8.86 -34.67
CA SER A 193 16.92 9.75 -35.01
C SER A 193 17.67 10.29 -33.77
N LYS A 194 17.01 10.28 -32.60
CA LYS A 194 17.56 10.82 -31.34
C LYS A 194 18.19 9.76 -30.44
N ILE A 195 18.21 8.49 -30.84
CA ILE A 195 18.71 7.37 -30.02
C ILE A 195 20.07 7.67 -29.36
N PRO A 196 21.10 8.18 -30.07
CA PRO A 196 22.39 8.47 -29.44
C PRO A 196 22.30 9.48 -28.28
N GLY A 197 21.44 10.49 -28.42
CA GLY A 197 21.18 11.50 -27.39
C GLY A 197 20.34 10.96 -26.23
N LEU A 198 19.34 10.12 -26.54
CA LEU A 198 18.52 9.46 -25.52
C LEU A 198 19.37 8.55 -24.63
N ILE A 199 20.29 7.78 -25.21
CA ILE A 199 21.17 6.91 -24.43
C ILE A 199 22.06 7.74 -23.50
N ARG A 200 22.66 8.83 -23.99
CA ARG A 200 23.47 9.73 -23.15
C ARG A 200 22.66 10.31 -22.00
N ALA A 201 21.44 10.79 -22.29
CA ALA A 201 20.55 11.28 -21.25
C ALA A 201 20.28 10.19 -20.20
N VAL A 202 19.96 8.96 -20.62
CA VAL A 202 19.75 7.78 -19.75
C VAL A 202 20.98 7.43 -18.91
N GLU A 203 22.19 7.54 -19.47
CA GLU A 203 23.46 7.39 -18.74
C GLU A 203 23.67 8.49 -17.68
N ASP A 204 23.44 9.77 -18.03
CA ASP A 204 23.59 10.89 -17.11
C ASP A 204 22.61 10.77 -15.92
N MET A 205 21.37 10.38 -16.21
CA MET A 205 20.34 10.19 -15.18
C MET A 205 20.64 8.98 -14.28
N ALA A 206 21.26 7.92 -14.81
CA ALA A 206 21.71 6.80 -13.99
C ALA A 206 22.70 7.27 -12.91
N THR A 207 23.62 8.17 -13.29
CA THR A 207 24.61 8.74 -12.36
C THR A 207 23.93 9.54 -11.25
N GLU A 208 22.94 10.36 -11.59
CA GLU A 208 22.17 11.12 -10.59
C GLU A 208 21.34 10.21 -9.67
N LEU A 209 20.76 9.14 -10.25
CA LEU A 209 19.91 8.21 -9.52
C LEU A 209 20.68 7.45 -8.43
N VAL A 210 21.95 7.09 -8.66
CA VAL A 210 22.82 6.48 -7.62
C VAL A 210 22.85 7.33 -6.36
N THR A 211 23.13 8.64 -6.50
CA THR A 211 23.19 9.57 -5.37
C THR A 211 21.86 9.65 -4.63
N ARG A 212 20.75 9.74 -5.37
CA ARG A 212 19.40 9.82 -4.78
C ARG A 212 19.01 8.55 -4.03
N ILE A 213 19.39 7.37 -4.54
CA ILE A 213 19.13 6.08 -3.88
C ILE A 213 19.87 6.00 -2.54
N GLU A 214 21.14 6.40 -2.52
CA GLU A 214 21.93 6.35 -1.28
C GLU A 214 21.40 7.36 -0.25
N GLU A 215 21.05 8.58 -0.66
CA GLU A 215 20.40 9.54 0.23
C GLU A 215 19.09 9.01 0.81
N ALA A 216 18.26 8.35 -0.01
CA ALA A 216 17.00 7.77 0.43
C ALA A 216 17.23 6.62 1.43
N ARG A 217 18.26 5.80 1.22
CA ARG A 217 18.67 4.73 2.14
C ARG A 217 19.08 5.28 3.50
N LEU A 218 19.94 6.29 3.53
CA LEU A 218 20.39 6.92 4.78
C LEU A 218 19.23 7.54 5.55
N ARG A 219 18.30 8.22 4.86
CA ARG A 219 17.09 8.77 5.50
C ARG A 219 16.19 7.68 6.07
N ALA A 220 16.01 6.58 5.35
CA ALA A 220 15.21 5.45 5.81
C ALA A 220 15.83 4.80 7.06
N GLU A 221 17.15 4.65 7.13
CA GLU A 221 17.84 4.10 8.30
C GLU A 221 17.68 5.00 9.53
N ILE A 222 17.85 6.32 9.37
CA ILE A 222 17.64 7.29 10.45
C ILE A 222 16.19 7.24 10.94
N ALA A 223 15.22 7.22 10.01
CA ALA A 223 13.81 7.14 10.35
C ALA A 223 13.46 5.83 11.07
N HIS A 224 14.04 4.72 10.64
CA HIS A 224 13.84 3.41 11.28
C HIS A 224 14.39 3.39 12.71
N LYS A 225 15.61 3.88 12.93
CA LYS A 225 16.20 4.01 14.27
C LYS A 225 15.34 4.88 15.18
N LYS A 226 14.86 6.01 14.66
CA LYS A 226 13.95 6.90 15.41
C LYS A 226 12.63 6.21 15.76
N LEU A 227 12.03 5.49 14.80
CA LEU A 227 10.79 4.76 15.03
C LEU A 227 10.95 3.70 16.12
N LEU A 228 12.04 2.93 16.10
CA LEU A 228 12.33 1.94 17.13
C LEU A 228 12.47 2.58 18.51
N ALA A 229 13.23 3.67 18.62
CA ALA A 229 13.38 4.41 19.88
C ALA A 229 12.05 4.98 20.38
N ASP A 230 11.22 5.55 19.49
CA ASP A 230 9.90 6.07 19.82
C ASP A 230 8.95 4.94 20.28
N MET A 231 8.99 3.77 19.63
CA MET A 231 8.21 2.60 20.02
C MET A 231 8.63 2.07 21.39
N GLU A 232 9.93 1.98 21.65
CA GLU A 232 10.47 1.57 22.94
C GLU A 232 10.09 2.55 24.06
N ALA A 233 10.23 3.86 23.81
CA ALA A 233 9.84 4.89 24.77
C ALA A 233 8.35 4.84 25.10
N ARG A 234 7.49 4.62 24.09
CA ARG A 234 6.05 4.41 24.29
C ARG A 234 5.77 3.15 25.09
N GLY A 235 6.44 2.04 24.75
CA GLY A 235 6.33 0.78 25.47
C GLY A 235 6.66 0.95 26.96
N ARG A 236 7.80 1.58 27.29
CA ARG A 236 8.20 1.86 28.68
C ARG A 236 7.21 2.79 29.39
N ALA A 237 6.70 3.82 28.72
CA ALA A 237 5.72 4.74 29.31
C ALA A 237 4.38 4.05 29.58
N GLU A 238 3.93 3.15 28.71
CA GLU A 238 2.73 2.34 28.91
C GLU A 238 2.92 1.30 30.02
N ASP A 239 4.07 0.63 30.06
CA ASP A 239 4.43 -0.32 31.12
C ASP A 239 4.39 0.37 32.49
N LYS A 240 5.03 1.54 32.62
CA LYS A 240 4.98 2.35 33.84
C LYS A 240 3.56 2.70 34.26
N LYS A 241 2.71 3.14 33.32
CA LYS A 241 1.29 3.43 33.61
C LYS A 241 0.53 2.19 34.09
N ARG A 242 0.82 1.02 33.53
CA ARG A 242 0.17 -0.23 33.96
C ARG A 242 0.63 -0.69 35.33
N ILE A 243 1.88 -0.43 35.70
CA ILE A 243 2.40 -0.64 37.07
C ILE A 243 1.65 0.28 38.05
N GLU A 244 1.61 1.59 37.78
CA GLU A 244 0.90 2.55 38.64
C GLU A 244 -0.60 2.20 38.79
N GLN A 245 -1.23 1.74 37.69
CA GLN A 245 -2.60 1.28 37.70
C GLN A 245 -2.78 -0.02 38.50
N SER A 246 -1.86 -0.98 38.39
CA SER A 246 -1.97 -2.25 39.14
C SER A 246 -1.79 -2.04 40.64
N GLU A 247 -0.91 -1.12 41.04
CA GLU A 247 -0.78 -0.69 42.43
C GLU A 247 -2.09 -0.06 42.95
N THR A 248 -2.67 0.85 42.17
CA THR A 248 -3.93 1.52 42.52
C THR A 248 -5.09 0.53 42.62
N ASP A 249 -5.22 -0.37 41.63
CA ASP A 249 -6.30 -1.36 41.58
C ASP A 249 -6.16 -2.40 42.71
N SER A 250 -4.93 -2.86 42.98
CA SER A 250 -4.64 -3.75 44.11
C SER A 250 -4.97 -3.09 45.44
N ALA A 251 -4.58 -1.83 45.64
CA ALA A 251 -4.87 -1.08 46.86
C ALA A 251 -6.39 -0.91 47.07
N ALA A 252 -7.12 -0.54 46.03
CA ALA A 252 -8.58 -0.42 46.07
C ALA A 252 -9.26 -1.78 46.32
N GLN A 253 -8.72 -2.88 45.79
CA GLN A 253 -9.23 -4.22 46.08
C GLN A 253 -8.96 -4.60 47.54
N LEU A 254 -7.77 -4.31 48.07
CA LEU A 254 -7.42 -4.58 49.47
C LEU A 254 -8.29 -3.77 50.44
N GLU A 255 -8.59 -2.51 50.13
CA GLU A 255 -9.49 -1.67 50.93
C GLU A 255 -10.87 -2.31 51.06
N LYS A 256 -11.45 -2.82 49.96
CA LYS A 256 -12.72 -3.57 49.98
C LYS A 256 -12.65 -4.84 50.83
N VAL A 257 -11.52 -5.55 50.82
CA VAL A 257 -11.30 -6.72 51.67
C VAL A 257 -11.27 -6.31 53.15
N ILE A 258 -10.60 -5.20 53.49
CA ILE A 258 -10.56 -4.66 54.86
C ILE A 258 -11.96 -4.24 55.31
N GLU A 259 -12.73 -3.56 54.47
CA GLU A 259 -14.13 -3.21 54.76
C GLU A 259 -14.98 -4.45 55.02
N HIS A 260 -14.83 -5.48 54.18
CA HIS A 260 -15.52 -6.76 54.37
C HIS A 260 -15.14 -7.42 55.69
N TRP A 261 -13.84 -7.45 56.03
CA TRP A 261 -13.33 -7.97 57.30
C TRP A 261 -13.92 -7.21 58.49
N ASN A 262 -13.93 -5.88 58.44
CA ASN A 262 -14.48 -5.03 59.49
C ASN A 262 -15.97 -5.27 59.69
N ARG A 263 -16.73 -5.47 58.60
CA ARG A 263 -18.14 -5.82 58.66
C ARG A 263 -18.35 -7.19 59.31
N ALA A 264 -17.60 -8.21 58.88
CA ALA A 264 -17.68 -9.56 59.44
C ALA A 264 -17.35 -9.57 60.95
N MET A 265 -16.32 -8.84 61.37
CA MET A 265 -15.95 -8.70 62.79
C MET A 265 -17.00 -7.92 63.60
N SER A 266 -17.59 -6.87 63.02
CA SER A 266 -18.65 -6.10 63.68
C SER A 266 -19.90 -6.93 63.91
N ILE A 267 -20.28 -7.77 62.93
CA ILE A 267 -21.39 -8.73 63.05
C ILE A 267 -21.10 -9.75 64.16
N ARG A 268 -19.89 -10.34 64.20
CA ARG A 268 -19.50 -11.28 65.27
C ARG A 268 -19.57 -10.63 66.64
N ARG A 269 -18.97 -9.45 66.80
CA ARG A 269 -18.99 -8.68 68.07
C ARG A 269 -20.41 -8.34 68.51
N PHE A 270 -21.30 -8.00 67.58
CA PHE A 270 -22.71 -7.75 67.89
C PHE A 270 -23.36 -9.01 68.48
N PHE A 271 -23.21 -10.16 67.82
CA PHE A 271 -23.78 -11.41 68.32
C PHE A 271 -23.21 -11.81 69.69
N ASP A 272 -21.90 -11.71 69.89
CA ASP A 272 -21.26 -12.04 71.16
C ASP A 272 -21.69 -11.08 72.29
N ALA A 273 -21.87 -9.79 71.99
CA ALA A 273 -22.35 -8.80 72.96
C ALA A 273 -23.81 -9.04 73.36
N VAL A 274 -24.69 -9.38 72.42
CA VAL A 274 -26.09 -9.73 72.70
C VAL A 274 -26.15 -11.02 73.53
N GLU A 275 -25.32 -12.01 73.21
CA GLU A 275 -25.26 -13.28 73.95
C GLU A 275 -24.78 -13.09 75.40
N ALA A 276 -23.80 -12.21 75.63
CA ALA A 276 -23.36 -11.84 76.98
C ALA A 276 -24.45 -11.14 77.80
N GLN A 277 -25.29 -10.30 77.16
CA GLN A 277 -26.41 -9.62 77.82
C GLN A 277 -27.56 -10.58 78.15
N LEU A 278 -27.73 -11.66 77.37
CA LEU A 278 -28.75 -12.69 77.62
C LEU A 278 -28.48 -13.52 78.88
N ALA A 279 -27.24 -13.54 79.39
CA ALA A 279 -26.89 -14.25 80.62
C ALA A 279 -27.56 -13.70 81.91
N GLY A 280 -28.13 -12.50 81.85
CA GLY A 280 -28.79 -11.84 83.00
C GLY A 280 -30.33 -11.86 82.97
N LEU A 281 -30.96 -12.54 82.01
CA LEU A 281 -32.42 -12.55 81.81
C LEU A 281 -33.10 -13.82 82.35
N PRO A 282 -34.41 -13.78 82.66
CA PRO A 282 -35.20 -14.97 83.05
C PRO A 282 -35.19 -16.07 81.98
N GLU A 283 -35.16 -17.34 82.41
CA GLU A 283 -34.88 -18.51 81.57
C GLU A 283 -35.84 -18.72 80.39
N SER A 284 -37.11 -18.32 80.55
CA SER A 284 -38.15 -18.27 79.50
C SER A 284 -37.75 -17.38 78.32
N ASP A 285 -37.33 -16.15 78.61
CA ASP A 285 -37.06 -15.13 77.60
C ASP A 285 -35.68 -15.32 76.97
N ALA A 286 -34.73 -15.85 77.76
CA ALA A 286 -33.40 -16.21 77.29
C ALA A 286 -33.43 -17.31 76.21
N GLN A 287 -34.32 -18.29 76.31
CA GLN A 287 -34.42 -19.39 75.34
C GLN A 287 -35.00 -18.93 73.99
N ALA A 288 -36.05 -18.11 74.01
CA ALA A 288 -36.62 -17.53 72.79
C ALA A 288 -35.63 -16.59 72.07
N ALA A 289 -34.84 -15.83 72.83
CA ALA A 289 -33.82 -14.94 72.28
C ALA A 289 -32.60 -15.72 71.70
N ARG A 290 -32.17 -16.81 72.33
CA ARG A 290 -31.13 -17.70 71.79
C ARG A 290 -31.54 -18.34 70.46
N GLN A 291 -32.78 -18.81 70.34
CA GLN A 291 -33.29 -19.37 69.07
C GLN A 291 -33.27 -18.33 67.93
N ARG A 292 -33.59 -17.06 68.25
CA ARG A 292 -33.51 -15.96 67.27
C ARG A 292 -32.07 -15.62 66.89
N LEU A 293 -31.13 -15.68 67.84
CA LEU A 293 -29.70 -15.51 67.58
C LEU A 293 -29.15 -16.61 66.67
N GLU A 294 -29.49 -17.87 66.91
CA GLU A 294 -29.06 -19.00 66.07
C GLU A 294 -29.57 -18.87 64.63
N ASN A 295 -30.85 -18.50 64.46
CA ASN A 295 -31.42 -18.22 63.14
C ASN A 295 -30.72 -17.03 62.45
N GLY A 296 -30.38 -15.98 63.22
CA GLY A 296 -29.63 -14.83 62.74
C GLY A 296 -28.19 -15.17 62.32
N ARG A 297 -27.50 -16.03 63.07
CA ARG A 297 -26.18 -16.57 62.70
C ARG A 297 -26.29 -17.38 61.41
N ALA A 298 -27.25 -18.32 61.32
CA ALA A 298 -27.54 -19.16 60.14
C ALA A 298 -27.76 -18.36 58.84
N LEU A 299 -28.41 -17.19 58.93
CA LEU A 299 -28.66 -16.31 57.78
C LEU A 299 -27.41 -15.57 57.26
N LEU A 300 -26.38 -15.40 58.10
CA LEU A 300 -25.18 -14.60 57.80
C LEU A 300 -23.93 -15.46 57.55
N HIS A 301 -24.09 -16.77 57.39
CA HIS A 301 -23.04 -17.81 57.21
C HIS A 301 -22.28 -17.76 55.86
N GLY A 302 -22.01 -16.57 55.32
CA GLY A 302 -21.33 -16.39 54.03
C GLY A 302 -20.33 -15.22 53.97
N GLN A 303 -19.83 -14.78 55.12
CA GLN A 303 -18.83 -13.70 55.21
C GLN A 303 -17.57 -14.21 55.91
N ASP A 304 -16.89 -15.19 55.29
CA ASP A 304 -15.57 -15.61 55.74
C ASP A 304 -14.53 -14.58 55.24
N PRO A 305 -13.92 -13.82 56.15
CA PRO A 305 -13.00 -12.78 55.72
C PRO A 305 -11.64 -13.34 55.27
N ILE A 306 -11.34 -14.62 55.54
CA ILE A 306 -10.18 -15.33 54.97
C ILE A 306 -10.39 -15.63 53.48
N GLU A 307 -11.58 -16.06 53.07
CA GLU A 307 -11.90 -16.25 51.66
C GLU A 307 -11.79 -14.94 50.87
N ALA A 308 -12.29 -13.84 51.44
CA ALA A 308 -12.16 -12.51 50.83
C ALA A 308 -10.69 -12.09 50.62
N LEU A 309 -9.81 -12.36 51.60
CA LEU A 309 -8.38 -12.08 51.47
C LEU A 309 -7.71 -12.94 50.40
N LEU A 310 -8.09 -14.22 50.28
CA LEU A 310 -7.55 -15.11 49.24
C LEU A 310 -7.98 -14.71 47.81
N THR A 311 -9.02 -13.90 47.66
CA THR A 311 -9.42 -13.34 46.36
C THR A 311 -8.71 -12.04 45.99
N TRP A 312 -7.98 -11.42 46.92
CA TRP A 312 -7.18 -10.22 46.65
C TRP A 312 -5.99 -10.56 45.76
N ARG A 313 -5.78 -9.76 44.72
CA ARG A 313 -4.63 -9.89 43.83
C ARG A 313 -3.61 -8.80 44.13
N THR A 314 -2.36 -9.19 44.32
CA THR A 314 -1.24 -8.27 44.49
C THR A 314 -0.92 -7.53 43.19
N PRO A 315 -0.22 -6.38 43.23
CA PRO A 315 0.08 -5.59 42.02
C PRO A 315 0.80 -6.40 40.94
N CYS A 316 1.73 -7.28 41.34
CA CYS A 316 2.50 -8.15 40.46
C CYS A 316 1.66 -9.29 39.83
N GLU A 317 0.59 -9.72 40.51
CA GLU A 317 -0.38 -10.67 39.97
C GLU A 317 -1.35 -9.98 39.01
N ILE A 318 -1.68 -8.69 39.22
CA ILE A 318 -2.52 -7.89 38.34
C ILE A 318 -1.78 -7.54 37.04
N TYR A 319 -0.53 -7.10 37.15
CA TYR A 319 0.32 -6.76 36.03
C TYR A 319 1.77 -7.13 36.29
N THR A 320 2.38 -7.85 35.35
CA THR A 320 3.82 -8.16 35.37
C THR A 320 4.52 -7.22 34.39
N PRO A 321 5.49 -6.41 34.85
CA PRO A 321 6.25 -5.51 33.98
C PRO A 321 6.90 -6.24 32.82
N CYS A 322 6.79 -5.67 31.63
CA CYS A 322 7.40 -6.23 30.43
C CYS A 322 8.88 -5.82 30.30
N PHE A 323 9.28 -4.67 30.85
CA PHE A 323 10.63 -4.11 30.66
C PHE A 323 11.59 -4.34 31.84
N ASP A 324 11.11 -4.54 33.07
CA ASP A 324 11.98 -4.80 34.23
C ASP A 324 12.62 -6.20 34.22
N ARG A 325 12.05 -7.14 33.46
CA ARG A 325 12.57 -8.53 33.38
C ARG A 325 13.87 -8.67 32.58
N MET A 326 14.30 -7.62 31.86
CA MET A 326 15.50 -7.66 31.00
C MET A 326 16.77 -7.13 31.67
N GLU A 327 16.70 -6.59 32.90
CA GLU A 327 17.88 -6.10 33.62
C GLU A 327 18.57 -7.15 34.52
N ASP A 328 17.93 -8.30 34.77
CA ASP A 328 18.45 -9.38 35.63
C ASP A 328 18.93 -10.64 34.85
N GLY A 329 19.27 -10.50 33.56
CA GLY A 329 19.69 -11.60 32.66
C GLY A 329 21.14 -11.55 32.21
#